data_AF-A0A4R6ZPU0-F1
#
_entry.id   AF-A0A4R6ZPU0-F1
#
_cell.length_a   1.000
_cell.length_b   1.000
_cell.length_c   1.000
_cell.angle_alpha   90.00
_cell.angle_beta   90.00
_cell.angle_gamma   90.00
#
_symmetry.space_group_name_H-M   'P 1'
#
loop_
_entity.id
_entity.type
_entity.pdbx_description
1 polymer ?
#
loop_
_entity_poly.entity_id
_entity_poly.type
_entity_poly.pdbx_seq_one_letter_code
_entity_poly.pdbx_strand_id
1 'polypeptide(L)'
;MKYAYITSGTEHFLRQILSDNPTRNILLLQNFGDSILLEETTESTVFKEGTAYRINQNFGEIKGYGTVTFEYLYLRSEEVPIFQKLYQSVALTLHEARGLQCMQLLQSRTENKYLIITFWDSGDDYQHWKTGREHNKIMEHIRSNSSQSGFSHVDVYHFPEYFHDEK
;
A
#
# COMPACT_ATOMS: atom_id res chain seq x y z
N MET A 1 -0.03 13.65 -13.31
CA MET A 1 0.55 12.36 -12.87
C MET A 1 0.20 12.18 -11.40
N LYS A 2 -0.26 11.00 -10.99
CA LYS A 2 -0.80 10.76 -9.64
C LYS A 2 0.27 10.09 -8.76
N TYR A 3 0.39 10.55 -7.52
CA TYR A 3 1.33 10.04 -6.53
C TYR A 3 0.58 9.62 -5.27
N ALA A 4 1.17 8.65 -4.55
CA ALA A 4 0.79 8.31 -3.20
C ALA A 4 1.89 8.77 -2.24
N TYR A 5 1.49 9.44 -1.18
CA TYR A 5 2.36 9.88 -0.10
C TYR A 5 1.98 9.14 1.18
N ILE A 6 2.99 8.65 1.89
CA ILE A 6 2.80 7.87 3.12
C ILE A 6 3.66 8.49 4.21
N THR A 7 3.03 8.87 5.33
CA THR A 7 3.72 9.26 6.57
C THR A 7 3.25 8.39 7.71
N SER A 8 4.15 8.07 8.64
CA SER A 8 3.84 7.35 9.87
C SER A 8 4.02 8.27 11.08
N GLY A 9 3.42 7.90 12.20
CA GLY A 9 3.55 8.65 13.45
C GLY A 9 2.58 8.18 14.52
N THR A 10 2.56 8.89 15.65
CA THR A 10 1.55 8.67 16.67
C THR A 10 0.18 9.06 16.14
N GLU A 11 -0.87 8.35 16.53
CA GLU A 11 -2.24 8.64 16.10
C GLU A 11 -2.62 10.11 16.36
N HIS A 12 -2.25 10.65 17.52
CA HIS A 12 -2.52 12.06 17.86
C HIS A 12 -1.92 13.04 16.85
N PHE A 13 -0.65 12.84 16.47
CA PHE A 13 0.02 13.69 15.49
C PHE A 13 -0.64 13.58 14.11
N LEU A 14 -0.97 12.36 13.68
CA LEU A 14 -1.59 12.14 12.37
C LEU A 14 -3.01 12.71 12.31
N ARG A 15 -3.79 12.62 13.39
CA ARG A 15 -5.12 13.26 13.48
C ARG A 15 -5.05 14.78 13.40
N GLN A 16 -3.99 15.40 13.95
CA GLN A 16 -3.77 16.83 13.79
C GLN A 16 -3.58 17.21 12.31
N ILE A 17 -2.79 16.43 11.55
CA ILE A 17 -2.61 16.65 10.11
C ILE A 17 -3.95 16.58 9.36
N LEU A 18 -4.82 15.62 9.72
CA LEU A 18 -6.17 15.53 9.12
C LEU A 18 -7.03 16.75 9.43
N SER A 19 -7.05 17.19 10.69
CA SER A 19 -7.80 18.37 11.14
C SER A 19 -7.33 19.65 10.46
N ASP A 20 -6.03 19.80 10.25
CA ASP A 20 -5.44 20.97 9.58
C ASP A 20 -5.73 20.98 8.07
N ASN A 21 -6.17 19.85 7.48
CA ASN A 21 -6.34 19.67 6.04
C ASN A 21 -7.69 18.99 5.68
N PRO A 22 -8.84 19.54 6.11
CA PRO A 22 -10.14 18.86 6.02
C PRO A 22 -10.68 18.68 4.58
N THR A 23 -10.11 19.40 3.61
CA THR A 23 -10.49 19.29 2.20
C THR A 23 -9.64 18.27 1.45
N ARG A 24 -8.59 17.73 2.07
CA ARG A 24 -7.71 16.72 1.47
C ARG A 24 -8.32 15.34 1.67
N ASN A 25 -8.25 14.51 0.63
CA ASN A 25 -8.62 13.11 0.72
C ASN A 25 -7.43 12.31 1.27
N ILE A 26 -7.37 12.17 2.59
CA ILE A 26 -6.30 11.49 3.32
C ILE A 26 -6.91 10.34 4.13
N LEU A 27 -6.34 9.15 3.97
CA LEU A 27 -6.76 7.96 4.70
C LEU A 27 -5.88 7.79 5.94
N LEU A 28 -6.49 7.62 7.11
CA LEU A 28 -5.84 7.12 8.31
C LEU A 28 -5.97 5.60 8.36
N LEU A 29 -4.85 4.92 8.55
CA LEU A 29 -4.77 3.47 8.66
C LEU A 29 -3.95 3.10 9.90
N GLN A 30 -4.33 2.01 10.57
CA GLN A 30 -3.73 1.59 11.83
C GLN A 30 -3.48 0.10 11.88
N ASN A 31 -2.46 -0.29 12.61
CA ASN A 31 -2.23 -1.66 13.04
C ASN A 31 -1.83 -1.68 14.52
N PHE A 32 -1.44 -2.84 15.07
CA PHE A 32 -1.08 -2.94 16.49
C PHE A 32 0.17 -2.14 16.90
N GLY A 33 1.05 -1.80 15.95
CA GLY A 33 2.31 -1.11 16.22
C GLY A 33 2.27 0.38 15.92
N ASP A 34 1.73 0.74 14.75
CA ASP A 34 1.85 2.08 14.17
C ASP A 34 0.56 2.56 13.49
N SER A 35 0.48 3.87 13.30
CA SER A 35 -0.52 4.52 12.43
C SER A 35 0.17 5.19 11.25
N ILE A 36 -0.52 5.23 10.12
CA ILE A 36 -0.05 5.90 8.90
C ILE A 36 -1.15 6.76 8.28
N LEU A 37 -0.74 7.81 7.58
CA LEU A 37 -1.59 8.52 6.62
C LEU A 37 -1.18 8.17 5.20
N LEU A 38 -2.18 7.94 4.36
CA LEU A 38 -2.03 7.75 2.91
C LEU A 38 -2.79 8.86 2.17
N GLU A 39 -2.08 9.67 1.39
CA GLU A 39 -2.67 10.69 0.51
C GLU A 39 -2.38 10.33 -0.96
N GLU A 40 -3.44 10.19 -1.76
CA GLU A 40 -3.34 10.02 -3.20
C GLU A 40 -3.70 11.32 -3.93
N THR A 41 -2.73 11.98 -4.55
CA THR A 41 -2.95 13.30 -5.15
C THR A 41 -2.11 13.55 -6.40
N THR A 42 -2.56 14.48 -7.24
CA THR A 42 -1.79 15.06 -8.35
C THR A 42 -1.10 16.37 -7.97
N GLU A 43 -1.41 16.91 -6.79
CA GLU A 43 -0.84 18.13 -6.24
C GLU A 43 0.35 17.83 -5.31
N SER A 44 0.99 18.86 -4.77
CA SER A 44 1.96 18.67 -3.68
C SER A 44 1.27 18.17 -2.42
N THR A 45 1.84 17.16 -1.76
CA THR A 45 1.33 16.68 -0.46
C THR A 45 1.43 17.74 0.62
N VAL A 46 0.56 17.61 1.63
CA VAL A 46 0.61 18.41 2.87
C VAL A 46 1.56 17.83 3.92
N PHE A 47 2.05 16.61 3.71
CA PHE A 47 2.98 15.96 4.63
C PHE A 47 4.36 16.62 4.56
N LYS A 48 4.89 17.02 5.72
CA LYS A 48 6.25 17.58 5.83
C LYS A 48 7.33 16.51 5.68
N GLU A 49 7.03 15.30 6.14
CA GLU A 49 7.89 14.13 6.11
C GLU A 49 7.08 12.94 5.59
N GLY A 50 7.74 11.97 4.97
CA GLY A 50 7.08 10.80 4.40
C GLY A 50 7.77 10.29 3.15
N THR A 51 7.27 9.17 2.64
CA THR A 51 7.75 8.57 1.40
C THR A 51 6.78 8.84 0.27
N ALA A 52 7.31 9.24 -0.89
CA ALA A 52 6.52 9.50 -2.09
C ALA A 52 6.70 8.39 -3.13
N TYR A 53 5.59 7.85 -3.61
CA TYR A 53 5.57 6.85 -4.67
C TYR A 53 4.73 7.31 -5.85
N ARG A 54 5.22 7.05 -7.06
CA ARG A 54 4.44 7.22 -8.28
C ARG A 54 3.50 6.02 -8.43
N ILE A 55 2.22 6.28 -8.72
CA ILE A 55 1.25 5.22 -9.01
C ILE A 55 1.41 4.83 -10.49
N ASN A 56 1.94 3.64 -10.75
CA ASN A 56 2.21 3.15 -12.10
C ASN A 56 1.02 2.37 -12.68
N GLN A 57 0.31 1.62 -11.83
CA GLN A 57 -0.90 0.88 -12.19
C GLN A 57 -1.92 1.01 -11.06
N ASN A 58 -3.20 1.10 -11.42
CA ASN A 58 -4.32 1.18 -10.50
C ASN A 58 -5.52 0.44 -11.10
N PHE A 59 -6.19 -0.36 -10.29
CA PHE A 59 -7.44 -1.01 -10.63
C PHE A 59 -8.40 -0.96 -9.44
N GLY A 60 -9.68 -0.73 -9.71
CA GLY A 60 -10.69 -0.60 -8.68
C GLY A 60 -10.68 0.75 -7.97
N GLU A 61 -11.40 0.82 -6.86
CA GLU A 61 -11.64 2.05 -6.10
C GLU A 61 -11.53 1.76 -4.59
N ILE A 62 -10.99 2.72 -3.84
CA ILE A 62 -10.87 2.61 -2.38
C ILE A 62 -12.23 2.92 -1.77
N LYS A 63 -12.78 1.98 -0.99
CA LYS A 63 -14.12 2.12 -0.41
C LYS A 63 -14.15 2.68 1.02
N GLY A 64 -12.98 2.86 1.64
CA GLY A 64 -12.88 3.46 2.98
C GLY A 64 -13.18 2.51 4.15
N TYR A 65 -13.17 1.20 3.92
CA TYR A 65 -13.35 0.18 4.96
C TYR A 65 -12.53 -1.08 4.69
N GLY A 66 -12.41 -1.93 5.70
CA GLY A 66 -11.80 -3.26 5.59
C GLY A 66 -10.31 -3.27 5.91
N THR A 67 -9.55 -4.04 5.12
CA THR A 67 -8.12 -4.30 5.35
C THR A 67 -7.28 -3.74 4.20
N VAL A 68 -6.15 -3.13 4.52
CA VAL A 68 -5.20 -2.60 3.54
C VAL A 68 -3.85 -3.25 3.76
N THR A 69 -3.24 -3.74 2.69
CA THR A 69 -1.90 -4.35 2.76
C THR A 69 -0.89 -3.55 1.97
N PHE A 70 0.31 -3.46 2.52
CA PHE A 70 1.45 -2.78 1.93
C PHE A 70 2.57 -3.81 1.78
N GLU A 71 2.81 -4.26 0.57
CA GLU A 71 3.91 -5.18 0.26
C GLU A 71 5.07 -4.38 -0.31
N TYR A 72 6.08 -4.15 0.53
CA TYR A 72 7.27 -3.41 0.17
C TYR A 72 8.30 -4.32 -0.48
N LEU A 73 8.79 -3.90 -1.65
CA LEU A 73 9.64 -4.70 -2.51
C LEU A 73 10.92 -3.92 -2.82
N TYR A 74 12.06 -4.48 -2.46
CA TYR A 74 13.37 -3.95 -2.86
C TYR A 74 13.89 -4.79 -4.03
N LEU A 75 14.03 -4.16 -5.19
CA LEU A 75 14.44 -4.84 -6.43
C LEU A 75 15.74 -4.23 -6.94
N ARG A 76 16.62 -5.06 -7.48
CA ARG A 76 17.75 -4.58 -8.28
C ARG A 76 17.26 -4.15 -9.65
N SER A 77 18.01 -3.26 -10.31
CA SER A 77 17.60 -2.69 -11.60
C SER A 77 17.34 -3.76 -12.68
N GLU A 78 18.13 -4.84 -12.68
CA GLU A 78 17.99 -5.96 -13.61
C GLU A 78 16.76 -6.84 -13.34
N GLU A 79 16.18 -6.78 -12.14
CA GLU A 79 15.02 -7.58 -11.74
C GLU A 79 13.70 -6.90 -12.12
N VAL A 80 13.71 -5.57 -12.27
CA VAL A 80 12.52 -4.76 -12.56
C VAL A 80 11.72 -5.29 -13.76
N PRO A 81 12.32 -5.61 -14.92
CA PRO A 81 11.54 -6.10 -16.06
C PRO A 81 10.91 -7.49 -15.81
N ILE A 82 11.59 -8.34 -15.03
CA ILE A 82 11.11 -9.68 -14.69
C ILE A 82 9.92 -9.56 -13.74
N PHE A 83 10.07 -8.75 -12.70
CA PHE A 83 9.01 -8.45 -11.74
C PHE A 83 7.79 -7.84 -12.42
N GLN A 84 7.97 -6.87 -13.32
CA GLN A 84 6.84 -6.24 -14.03
C GLN A 84 6.02 -7.25 -14.85
N LYS A 85 6.69 -8.18 -15.54
CA LYS A 85 6.01 -9.26 -16.27
C LYS A 85 5.28 -10.22 -15.32
N LEU A 86 5.92 -10.58 -14.22
CA LEU A 86 5.31 -11.42 -13.19
C LEU A 86 4.06 -10.74 -12.60
N TYR A 87 4.19 -9.49 -12.17
CA TYR A 87 3.09 -8.71 -11.61
C TYR A 87 1.93 -8.59 -12.58
N GLN A 88 2.20 -8.35 -13.88
CA GLN A 88 1.14 -8.30 -14.89
C GLN A 88 0.36 -9.63 -14.98
N SER A 89 1.05 -10.77 -14.89
CA SER A 89 0.39 -12.09 -14.85
C SER A 89 -0.44 -12.27 -13.58
N VAL A 90 0.09 -11.86 -12.42
CA VAL A 90 -0.60 -12.00 -11.14
C VAL A 90 -1.80 -11.07 -11.05
N ALA A 91 -1.69 -9.84 -11.58
CA ALA A 91 -2.74 -8.84 -11.60
C ALA A 91 -4.02 -9.36 -12.28
N LEU A 92 -3.88 -10.14 -13.36
CA LEU A 92 -5.03 -10.78 -14.03
C LEU A 92 -5.86 -11.65 -13.09
N THR A 93 -5.21 -12.37 -12.17
CA THR A 93 -5.91 -13.19 -11.17
C THR A 93 -6.37 -12.36 -9.98
N LEU A 94 -5.55 -11.40 -9.55
CA LEU A 94 -5.86 -10.53 -8.41
C LEU A 94 -7.11 -9.69 -8.68
N HIS A 95 -7.31 -9.19 -9.90
CA HIS A 95 -8.54 -8.46 -10.29
C HIS A 95 -9.84 -9.25 -10.08
N GLU A 96 -9.77 -10.58 -10.11
CA GLU A 96 -10.91 -11.48 -9.90
C GLU A 96 -10.98 -12.02 -8.47
N ALA A 97 -10.03 -11.65 -7.60
CA ALA A 97 -9.99 -12.11 -6.24
C ALA A 97 -11.20 -11.61 -5.46
N ARG A 98 -11.89 -12.54 -4.80
CA ARG A 98 -13.02 -12.23 -3.92
C ARG A 98 -12.60 -11.18 -2.89
N GLY A 99 -13.44 -10.16 -2.73
CA GLY A 99 -13.26 -9.12 -1.72
C GLY A 99 -12.20 -8.08 -2.05
N LEU A 100 -11.51 -8.15 -3.20
CA LEU A 100 -10.61 -7.08 -3.63
C LEU A 100 -11.43 -5.83 -4.01
N GLN A 101 -11.06 -4.69 -3.43
CA GLN A 101 -11.64 -3.37 -3.75
C GLN A 101 -10.76 -2.60 -4.74
N CYS A 102 -9.47 -2.54 -4.44
CA CYS A 102 -8.49 -1.75 -5.17
C CYS A 102 -7.13 -2.43 -5.11
N MET A 103 -6.38 -2.38 -6.20
CA MET A 103 -4.97 -2.77 -6.22
C MET A 103 -4.13 -1.76 -6.98
N GLN A 104 -2.93 -1.54 -6.49
CA GLN A 104 -2.02 -0.55 -7.04
C GLN A 104 -0.60 -1.09 -7.08
N LEU A 105 0.11 -0.73 -8.16
CA LEU A 105 1.56 -0.88 -8.23
C LEU A 105 2.19 0.51 -8.20
N LEU A 106 3.03 0.73 -7.19
CA LEU A 106 3.69 1.99 -6.94
C LEU A 106 5.21 1.84 -7.01
N GLN A 107 5.87 2.91 -7.44
CA GLN A 107 7.32 2.98 -7.57
C GLN A 107 7.87 4.17 -6.80
N SER A 108 8.85 3.94 -5.93
CA SER A 108 9.54 5.00 -5.20
C SER A 108 10.24 5.96 -6.16
N ARG A 109 10.29 7.24 -5.79
CA ARG A 109 10.98 8.27 -6.58
C ARG A 109 12.50 8.28 -6.37
N THR A 110 12.96 7.76 -5.24
CA THR A 110 14.35 7.92 -4.78
C THR A 110 15.15 6.62 -4.84
N GLU A 111 14.48 5.47 -4.89
CA GLU A 111 15.09 4.15 -4.79
C GLU A 111 14.41 3.16 -5.73
N ASN A 112 15.06 2.02 -6.01
CA ASN A 112 14.43 0.87 -6.69
C ASN A 112 13.52 0.08 -5.73
N LYS A 113 12.62 0.81 -5.07
CA LYS A 113 11.63 0.27 -4.16
C LYS A 113 10.27 0.32 -4.84
N TYR A 114 9.60 -0.82 -4.90
CA TYR A 114 8.21 -0.94 -5.31
C TYR A 114 7.33 -1.16 -4.09
N LEU A 115 6.09 -0.78 -4.22
CA LEU A 115 5.06 -1.00 -3.22
C LEU A 115 3.81 -1.49 -3.94
N ILE A 116 3.31 -2.66 -3.52
CA ILE A 116 1.98 -3.12 -3.91
C ILE A 116 1.04 -2.74 -2.76
N ILE A 117 0.01 -1.96 -3.06
CA ILE A 117 -1.08 -1.69 -2.11
C ILE A 117 -2.31 -2.43 -2.58
N THR A 118 -2.95 -3.17 -1.68
CA THR A 118 -4.26 -3.78 -1.95
C THR A 118 -5.25 -3.49 -0.84
N PHE A 119 -6.48 -3.17 -1.23
CA PHE A 119 -7.60 -2.90 -0.34
C PHE A 119 -8.61 -4.04 -0.45
N TRP A 120 -9.00 -4.59 0.70
CA TRP A 120 -9.85 -5.77 0.81
C TRP A 120 -11.08 -5.47 1.66
N ASP A 121 -12.21 -6.07 1.30
CA ASP A 121 -13.45 -5.99 2.07
C ASP A 121 -13.28 -6.52 3.50
N SER A 122 -12.44 -7.53 3.70
CA SER A 122 -12.13 -8.08 5.02
C SER A 122 -10.71 -8.62 5.14
N GLY A 123 -10.25 -8.86 6.38
CA GLY A 123 -8.99 -9.56 6.64
C GLY A 123 -9.00 -11.01 6.12
N ASP A 124 -10.16 -11.68 6.16
CA ASP A 124 -10.32 -13.05 5.68
C ASP A 124 -10.15 -13.16 4.16
N ASP A 125 -10.69 -12.20 3.40
CA ASP A 125 -10.53 -12.14 1.95
C ASP A 125 -9.02 -12.00 1.58
N TYR A 126 -8.28 -11.17 2.32
CA TYR A 126 -6.83 -11.10 2.16
C TYR A 126 -6.12 -12.40 2.54
N GLN A 127 -6.50 -13.06 3.64
CA GLN A 127 -5.88 -14.36 4.01
C GLN A 127 -6.10 -15.42 2.92
N HIS A 128 -7.28 -15.42 2.28
CA HIS A 128 -7.56 -16.30 1.16
C HIS A 128 -6.63 -16.02 -0.03
N TRP A 129 -6.43 -14.75 -0.38
CA TRP A 129 -5.48 -14.34 -1.43
C TRP A 129 -4.03 -14.71 -1.09
N LYS A 130 -3.57 -14.40 0.12
CA LYS A 130 -2.20 -14.59 0.60
C LYS A 130 -1.76 -16.06 0.57
N THR A 131 -2.68 -16.98 0.77
CA THR A 131 -2.40 -18.43 0.71
C THR A 131 -2.45 -19.00 -0.72
N GLY A 132 -2.88 -18.17 -1.68
CA GLY A 132 -2.99 -18.53 -3.09
C GLY A 132 -1.65 -18.65 -3.81
N ARG A 133 -1.67 -19.40 -4.93
CA ARG A 133 -0.47 -19.67 -5.74
C ARG A 133 0.14 -18.40 -6.34
N GLU A 134 -0.69 -17.45 -6.77
CA GLU A 134 -0.21 -16.24 -7.45
C GLU A 134 0.52 -15.28 -6.50
N HIS A 135 0.04 -15.14 -5.26
CA HIS A 135 0.74 -14.40 -4.20
C HIS A 135 2.09 -15.03 -3.89
N ASN A 136 2.13 -16.37 -3.76
CA ASN A 136 3.37 -17.10 -3.48
C ASN A 136 4.44 -16.88 -4.56
N LYS A 137 4.07 -16.75 -5.84
CA LYS A 137 5.04 -16.44 -6.91
C LYS A 137 5.74 -15.09 -6.69
N ILE A 138 4.99 -14.07 -6.27
CA ILE A 138 5.56 -12.76 -5.92
C ILE A 138 6.52 -12.93 -4.74
N MET A 139 6.07 -13.60 -3.67
CA MET A 139 6.86 -13.82 -2.46
C MET A 139 8.12 -14.65 -2.69
N GLU A 140 8.07 -15.67 -3.54
CA GLU A 140 9.22 -16.47 -3.94
C GLU A 140 10.23 -15.64 -4.73
N HIS A 141 9.78 -14.84 -5.70
CA HIS A 141 10.65 -13.94 -6.46
C HIS A 141 11.36 -12.94 -5.57
N ILE A 142 10.69 -12.46 -4.52
CA ILE A 142 11.28 -11.55 -3.53
C ILE A 142 12.31 -12.28 -2.67
N ARG A 143 11.96 -13.46 -2.13
CA ARG A 143 12.80 -14.23 -1.20
C ARG A 143 14.05 -14.80 -1.85
N SER A 144 13.97 -15.25 -3.09
CA SER A 144 15.15 -15.79 -3.81
C SER A 144 16.24 -14.74 -4.02
N ASN A 145 15.87 -13.46 -3.94
CA ASN A 145 16.67 -12.33 -4.36
C ASN A 145 17.06 -11.38 -3.20
N SER A 146 16.56 -11.63 -1.98
CA SER A 146 16.74 -10.78 -0.80
C SER A 146 18.07 -10.97 -0.06
N SER A 147 19.10 -11.55 -0.68
CA SER A 147 20.40 -11.82 -0.03
C SER A 147 21.25 -10.56 0.23
N GLN A 148 20.77 -9.36 -0.12
CA GLN A 148 21.48 -8.09 0.08
C GLN A 148 20.49 -6.97 0.51
N SER A 149 20.62 -6.53 1.76
CA SER A 149 20.40 -5.16 2.28
C SER A 149 19.05 -4.44 2.12
N GLY A 150 17.97 -5.09 1.69
CA GLY A 150 16.62 -4.51 1.70
C GLY A 150 15.58 -5.53 2.14
N PHE A 151 15.05 -5.39 3.36
CA PHE A 151 14.01 -6.31 3.86
C PHE A 151 12.68 -5.97 3.22
N SER A 152 12.31 -6.73 2.19
CA SER A 152 10.94 -6.77 1.70
C SER A 152 10.06 -7.33 2.81
N HIS A 153 8.95 -6.65 3.10
CA HIS A 153 8.05 -6.97 4.21
C HIS A 153 6.62 -6.63 3.81
N VAL A 154 5.68 -7.15 4.59
CA VAL A 154 4.25 -6.91 4.40
C VAL A 154 3.68 -6.34 5.67
N ASP A 155 3.14 -5.14 5.56
CA ASP A 155 2.35 -4.54 6.63
C ASP A 155 0.87 -4.68 6.31
N VAL A 156 0.09 -5.00 7.34
CA VAL A 156 -1.37 -5.12 7.25
C VAL A 156 -1.95 -4.07 8.18
N TYR A 157 -2.76 -3.20 7.62
CA TYR A 157 -3.46 -2.13 8.33
C TYR A 157 -4.97 -2.28 8.16
N HIS A 158 -5.70 -1.59 9.02
CA HIS A 158 -7.15 -1.45 8.97
C HIS A 158 -7.54 0.02 9.08
N PHE A 159 -8.75 0.34 8.64
CA PHE A 159 -9.34 1.64 8.94
C PHE A 159 -9.64 1.71 10.45
N PRO A 160 -9.46 2.87 11.12
CA PRO A 160 -9.79 3.04 12.52
C PRO A 160 -11.23 2.63 12.82
N GLU A 161 -11.46 1.90 13.92
CA GLU A 161 -12.82 1.48 14.33
C GLU A 161 -13.72 2.66 14.70
N TYR A 162 -13.14 3.81 15.06
CA TYR A 162 -13.87 5.02 15.45
C TYR A 162 -13.34 6.25 14.74
N PHE A 163 -14.22 6.94 14.01
CA PHE A 163 -14.10 8.38 13.84
C PHE A 163 -14.39 8.99 15.22
N HIS A 164 -13.40 9.60 15.88
CA HIS A 164 -13.72 10.42 17.04
C HIS A 164 -14.56 11.58 16.52
N ASP A 165 -15.88 11.50 16.70
CA ASP A 165 -16.75 12.66 16.65
C ASP A 165 -16.25 13.61 17.75
N GLU A 166 -15.57 14.69 17.35
CA GLU A 166 -15.26 15.77 18.26
C GLU A 166 -16.58 16.35 18.79
N LYS A 167 -16.71 16.35 20.12
CA LYS A 167 -17.79 17.03 20.85
C LYS A 167 -17.58 18.53 20.89
#